data_AF-A0A5C9DWJ8-F1
#
_entry.id   AF-A0A5C9DWJ8-F1
#
_cell.length_a   1.000
_cell.length_b   1.000
_cell.length_c   1.000
_cell.angle_alpha   90.00
_cell.angle_beta   90.00
_cell.angle_gamma   90.00
#
_symmetry.space_group_name_H-M   'P 1'
#
loop_
_entity.id
_entity.type
_entity.pdbx_description
1 polymer ?
#
loop_
_entity_poly.entity_id
_entity_poly.type
_entity_poly.pdbx_seq_one_letter_code
_entity_poly.pdbx_strand_id
1 'polypeptide(L)'
;MPSVQFTCPICKKTETIEVSEEKIQGAQRNPVPVLVTHGSPEHAVTVFIDKSYNVRATSAADIVQRIQEAEAAPKKYQRRHIPVPKQTKVPLDDLDNAQVTIVALADGEKSVAELAQILDIPAIRVKILCEQLVKLERLESVKTVVE
;
A
#
# COMPACT_ATOMS: atom_id res chain seq x y z
N MET A 1 13.37 -33.01 -20.85
CA MET A 1 12.62 -32.10 -19.98
C MET A 1 11.15 -32.42 -20.12
N PRO A 2 10.44 -32.77 -19.05
CA PRO A 2 9.00 -32.98 -19.10
C PRO A 2 8.27 -31.69 -19.52
N SER A 3 7.26 -31.83 -20.37
CA SER A 3 6.39 -30.74 -20.81
C SER A 3 5.03 -30.85 -20.13
N VAL A 4 4.49 -29.70 -19.73
CA VAL A 4 3.21 -29.61 -19.02
C VAL A 4 2.34 -28.59 -19.73
N GLN A 5 1.07 -28.93 -19.95
CA GLN A 5 0.09 -28.02 -20.53
C GLN A 5 -0.68 -27.31 -19.44
N PHE A 6 -0.86 -26.00 -19.57
CA PHE A 6 -1.71 -25.21 -18.68
C PHE A 6 -2.60 -24.27 -19.48
N THR A 7 -3.79 -23.99 -18.97
CA THR A 7 -4.66 -22.96 -19.54
C THR A 7 -4.44 -21.65 -18.80
N CYS A 8 -4.07 -20.63 -19.55
CA CYS A 8 -3.88 -19.30 -18.98
C CYS A 8 -5.21 -18.74 -18.47
N PRO A 9 -5.29 -18.30 -17.20
CA PRO A 9 -6.52 -17.73 -16.66
C PRO A 9 -6.88 -16.38 -17.29
N ILE A 10 -5.92 -15.64 -17.88
CA ILE A 10 -6.12 -14.33 -18.52
C ILE A 10 -6.60 -14.50 -19.97
N CYS A 11 -5.77 -15.06 -20.86
CA CYS A 11 -6.10 -15.14 -22.29
C CYS A 11 -6.91 -16.38 -22.68
N LYS A 12 -7.15 -17.30 -21.75
CA LYS A 12 -7.86 -18.59 -21.95
C LYS A 12 -7.24 -19.52 -22.99
N LYS A 13 -6.00 -19.24 -23.43
CA LYS A 13 -5.24 -20.12 -24.33
C LYS A 13 -4.52 -21.20 -23.53
N THR A 14 -4.40 -22.38 -24.14
CA THR A 14 -3.60 -23.48 -23.60
C THR A 14 -2.18 -23.34 -24.12
N GLU A 15 -1.23 -23.27 -23.20
CA GLU A 15 0.20 -23.16 -23.50
C GLU A 15 0.92 -24.39 -22.97
N THR A 16 2.05 -24.73 -23.61
CA THR A 16 2.92 -25.81 -23.17
C THR A 16 4.20 -25.22 -22.61
N ILE A 17 4.59 -25.65 -21.40
CA ILE A 17 5.82 -25.21 -20.74
C ILE A 17 6.73 -26.40 -20.48
N GLU A 18 8.03 -26.18 -20.63
CA GLU A 18 9.05 -27.13 -20.23
C GLU A 18 9.44 -26.87 -18.78
N VAL A 19 9.44 -27.93 -17.96
CA VAL A 19 9.80 -27.84 -16.55
C VAL A 19 10.99 -28.72 -16.23
N SER A 20 11.89 -28.22 -15.39
CA SER A 20 13.02 -29.01 -14.92
C SER A 20 12.53 -30.11 -13.96
N GLU A 21 12.85 -31.36 -14.28
CA GLU A 21 12.55 -32.52 -13.46
C GLU A 21 13.16 -32.41 -12.06
N GLU A 22 14.40 -31.94 -11.97
CA GLU A 22 15.11 -31.71 -10.70
C GLU A 22 14.36 -30.70 -9.81
N LYS A 23 13.79 -29.65 -10.42
CA LYS A 23 13.02 -28.62 -9.71
C LYS A 23 11.71 -29.17 -9.15
N ILE A 24 11.04 -30.07 -9.88
CA ILE A 24 9.75 -30.64 -9.44
C ILE A 24 9.97 -31.75 -8.39
N GLN A 25 10.90 -32.68 -8.65
CA GLN A 25 11.15 -33.81 -7.74
C GLN A 25 11.89 -33.39 -6.48
N GLY A 26 12.84 -32.44 -6.59
CA GLY A 26 13.62 -31.91 -5.47
C GLY A 26 12.87 -30.93 -4.57
N ALA A 27 11.68 -30.47 -4.97
CA ALA A 27 10.89 -29.54 -4.17
C ALA A 27 10.32 -30.21 -2.90
N GLN A 28 10.50 -29.52 -1.76
CA GLN A 28 9.91 -29.92 -0.48
C GLN A 28 8.38 -29.67 -0.44
N ARG A 29 7.90 -28.67 -1.18
CA ARG A 29 6.48 -28.29 -1.24
C ARG A 29 5.81 -28.88 -2.48
N ASN A 30 4.56 -29.33 -2.34
CA ASN A 30 3.74 -29.88 -3.41
C ASN A 30 2.31 -29.32 -3.30
N PRO A 31 1.74 -28.67 -4.34
CA PRO A 31 2.29 -28.46 -5.68
C PRO A 31 3.41 -27.41 -5.74
N VAL A 32 4.31 -27.56 -6.72
CA VAL A 32 5.46 -26.69 -6.97
C VAL A 32 5.03 -25.50 -7.82
N PRO A 33 5.28 -24.26 -7.36
CA PRO A 33 4.98 -23.07 -8.15
C PRO A 33 6.03 -22.83 -9.25
N VAL A 34 5.57 -22.63 -10.47
CA VAL A 34 6.38 -22.27 -11.65
C VAL A 34 5.81 -21.00 -12.25
N LEU A 35 6.63 -19.94 -12.32
CA LEU A 35 6.25 -18.68 -12.95
C LEU A 35 6.50 -18.75 -14.46
N VAL A 36 5.50 -18.36 -15.25
CA VAL A 36 5.52 -18.35 -16.72
C VAL A 36 5.02 -17.00 -17.19
N THR A 37 5.73 -16.38 -18.14
CA THR A 37 5.27 -15.17 -18.82
C THR A 37 4.93 -15.48 -20.27
N HIS A 38 3.77 -15.02 -20.75
CA HIS A 38 3.37 -15.17 -22.16
C HIS A 38 2.32 -14.13 -22.57
N GLY A 39 1.97 -14.12 -23.87
CA GLY A 39 0.89 -13.30 -24.42
C GLY A 39 1.30 -11.87 -24.83
N SER A 40 0.33 -11.13 -25.37
CA SER A 40 0.42 -9.70 -25.72
C SER A 40 -0.93 -9.02 -25.43
N PRO A 41 -1.06 -8.14 -24.42
CA PRO A 41 0.00 -7.68 -23.50
C PRO A 41 0.57 -8.83 -22.65
N GLU A 42 1.86 -8.76 -22.37
CA GLU A 42 2.59 -9.79 -21.61
C GLU A 42 2.03 -9.90 -20.18
N HIS A 43 1.78 -11.12 -19.73
CA HIS A 43 1.28 -11.36 -18.38
C HIS A 43 1.94 -12.59 -17.74
N ALA A 44 2.09 -12.51 -16.42
CA ALA A 44 2.72 -13.53 -15.61
C ALA A 44 1.67 -14.45 -14.95
N VAL A 45 1.79 -15.75 -15.21
CA VAL A 45 0.96 -16.81 -14.65
C VAL A 45 1.83 -17.71 -13.79
N THR A 46 1.41 -17.94 -12.55
CA THR A 46 1.98 -18.97 -11.68
C THR A 46 1.21 -20.27 -11.86
N VAL A 47 1.90 -21.30 -12.35
CA VAL A 47 1.36 -22.65 -12.55
C VAL A 47 1.81 -23.53 -11.38
N PHE A 48 0.88 -24.20 -10.73
CA PHE A 48 1.14 -25.11 -9.61
C PHE A 48 1.13 -26.56 -10.12
N ILE A 49 2.30 -27.19 -10.14
CA ILE A 49 2.52 -28.50 -10.74
C ILE A 49 2.81 -29.53 -9.66
N ASP A 50 2.14 -30.69 -9.71
CA ASP A 50 2.41 -31.77 -8.76
C ASP A 50 3.63 -32.63 -9.16
N LYS A 51 4.05 -33.54 -8.27
CA LYS A 51 5.16 -34.46 -8.53
C LYS A 51 4.90 -35.48 -9.64
N SER A 52 3.66 -35.58 -10.12
CA SER A 52 3.26 -36.40 -11.26
C SER A 52 3.14 -35.59 -12.55
N TYR A 53 3.65 -34.35 -12.56
CA TYR A 53 3.63 -33.42 -13.70
C TYR A 53 2.23 -32.96 -14.12
N ASN A 54 1.24 -33.04 -13.24
CA ASN A 54 -0.10 -32.50 -13.50
C ASN A 54 -0.24 -31.08 -12.95
N VAL A 55 -0.90 -30.21 -13.72
CA VAL A 55 -1.28 -28.87 -13.25
C VAL A 55 -2.45 -29.00 -12.28
N ARG A 56 -2.25 -28.53 -11.05
CA ARG A 56 -3.28 -28.52 -9.99
C ARG A 56 -4.04 -27.21 -9.93
N ALA A 57 -3.35 -26.11 -10.18
CA ALA A 57 -3.93 -24.78 -10.17
C ALA A 57 -3.12 -23.83 -11.05
N THR A 58 -3.77 -22.77 -11.55
CA THR A 58 -3.13 -21.63 -12.18
C THR A 58 -3.58 -20.37 -11.47
N SER A 59 -2.65 -19.46 -11.21
CA SER A 59 -2.92 -18.15 -10.60
C SER A 59 -2.22 -17.10 -11.42
N ALA A 60 -2.97 -16.14 -11.96
CA ALA A 60 -2.37 -14.94 -12.52
C ALA A 60 -2.38 -13.83 -11.48
N ALA A 61 -1.25 -13.14 -11.34
CA ALA A 61 -1.23 -11.87 -10.63
C ALA A 61 -1.81 -10.83 -11.61
N ASP A 62 -3.01 -10.35 -11.31
CA ASP A 62 -3.72 -9.42 -12.19
C ASP A 62 -3.19 -7.99 -12.02
N ILE A 63 -1.89 -7.81 -12.29
CA ILE A 63 -1.20 -6.53 -12.09
C ILE A 63 -1.74 -5.50 -13.10
N VAL A 64 -2.03 -5.93 -14.33
CA VAL A 64 -2.51 -5.04 -15.39
C VAL A 64 -3.97 -4.62 -15.15
N GLN A 65 -4.87 -5.54 -14.79
CA GLN A 65 -6.26 -5.17 -14.50
C GLN A 65 -6.35 -4.29 -13.25
N ARG A 66 -5.52 -4.53 -12.22
CA ARG A 66 -5.47 -3.65 -11.04
C ARG A 66 -5.00 -2.24 -11.36
N ILE A 67 -4.07 -2.06 -12.30
CA ILE A 67 -3.62 -0.72 -12.74
C ILE A 67 -4.77 -0.03 -13.48
N GLN A 68 -5.44 -0.73 -14.40
CA GLN A 68 -6.58 -0.18 -15.15
C GLN A 68 -7.78 0.13 -14.24
N GLU A 69 -8.08 -0.72 -13.25
CA GLU A 69 -9.11 -0.48 -12.24
C GLU A 69 -8.74 0.67 -11.29
N ALA A 70 -7.46 0.80 -10.92
CA ALA A 70 -6.97 1.91 -10.10
C ALA A 70 -6.99 3.25 -10.84
N GLU A 71 -6.87 3.25 -12.17
CA GLU A 71 -7.00 4.43 -13.03
C GLU A 71 -8.47 4.77 -13.34
N ALA A 72 -9.35 3.77 -13.44
CA ALA A 72 -10.78 3.96 -13.74
C ALA A 72 -11.65 4.29 -12.51
N ALA A 73 -11.19 3.94 -11.30
CA ALA A 73 -11.91 4.27 -10.07
C ALA A 73 -11.66 5.74 -9.69
N PRO A 74 -12.70 6.61 -9.60
CA PRO A 74 -12.54 7.90 -8.97
C PRO A 74 -12.12 7.67 -7.51
N LYS A 75 -10.85 7.96 -7.20
CA LYS A 75 -10.34 7.90 -5.83
C LYS A 75 -11.22 8.82 -4.99
N LYS A 76 -11.92 8.26 -4.01
CA LYS A 76 -12.61 9.07 -3.00
C LYS A 76 -11.55 9.83 -2.21
N TYR A 77 -11.37 11.10 -2.53
CA TYR A 77 -10.46 12.00 -1.84
C TYR A 77 -10.83 12.08 -0.35
N GLN A 78 -9.99 11.50 0.50
CA GLN A 78 -10.11 11.64 1.94
C GLN A 78 -9.43 12.94 2.35
N ARG A 79 -10.21 13.92 2.81
CA ARG A 79 -9.71 15.20 3.33
C ARG A 79 -8.81 14.93 4.54
N ARG A 80 -7.51 15.25 4.42
CA ARG A 80 -6.56 15.18 5.54
C ARG A 80 -6.31 16.57 6.11
N HIS A 81 -6.30 16.66 7.44
CA HIS A 81 -5.97 17.91 8.15
C HIS A 81 -4.47 17.94 8.46
N ILE A 82 -3.79 18.99 8.02
CA ILE A 82 -2.35 19.20 8.18
C ILE A 82 -2.13 20.56 8.89
N PRO A 83 -1.50 20.58 10.09
CA PRO A 83 -1.22 21.80 10.81
C PRO A 83 0.05 22.49 10.29
N VAL A 84 0.01 23.82 10.15
CA VAL A 84 1.15 24.66 9.72
C VAL A 84 1.54 25.62 10.87
N PRO A 85 2.80 25.67 11.33
CA PRO A 85 3.24 26.61 12.38
C PRO A 85 3.32 28.04 11.91
N LYS A 86 3.09 29.00 12.82
CA LYS A 86 3.08 30.43 12.48
C LYS A 86 4.42 31.17 12.68
N GLN A 87 5.41 30.63 13.40
CA GLN A 87 6.82 31.12 13.46
C GLN A 87 7.64 30.36 14.52
N THR A 88 8.97 30.34 14.36
CA THR A 88 9.96 29.48 15.08
C THR A 88 10.25 29.86 16.54
N LYS A 89 9.59 30.87 17.12
CA LYS A 89 9.79 31.29 18.52
C LYS A 89 8.45 31.56 19.21
N VAL A 90 7.72 30.47 19.44
CA VAL A 90 6.53 30.48 20.29
C VAL A 90 7.00 30.37 21.75
N PRO A 91 6.70 31.33 22.65
CA PRO A 91 6.85 31.09 24.09
C PRO A 91 5.93 29.92 24.48
N LEU A 92 6.54 28.84 24.98
CA LEU A 92 5.91 27.54 25.23
C LEU A 92 5.36 27.41 26.68
N ASP A 93 5.54 28.44 27.50
CA ASP A 93 5.39 28.35 28.97
C ASP A 93 3.97 27.99 29.42
N ASP A 94 2.95 28.25 28.58
CA ASP A 94 1.53 27.98 28.86
C ASP A 94 0.98 26.73 28.13
N LEU A 95 1.83 25.94 27.48
CA LEU A 95 1.41 24.77 26.70
C LEU A 95 1.67 23.46 27.43
N ASP A 96 0.71 22.54 27.33
CA ASP A 96 0.90 21.16 27.79
C ASP A 96 1.95 20.43 26.93
N ASN A 97 2.62 19.42 27.47
CA ASN A 97 3.69 18.67 26.80
C ASN A 97 3.24 18.12 25.43
N ALA A 98 1.97 17.71 25.31
CA ALA A 98 1.40 17.27 24.05
C ALA A 98 1.26 18.41 23.03
N GLN A 99 0.88 19.61 23.48
CA GLN A 99 0.76 20.80 22.63
C GLN A 99 2.12 21.31 22.16
N VAL A 100 3.12 21.31 23.04
CA VAL A 100 4.51 21.66 22.69
C VAL A 100 5.03 20.73 21.58
N THR A 101 4.82 19.43 21.75
CA THR A 101 5.27 18.45 20.77
C THR A 101 4.52 18.60 19.43
N ILE A 102 3.22 18.90 19.45
CA ILE A 102 2.45 19.20 18.22
C ILE A 102 3.02 20.42 17.49
N VAL A 103 3.35 21.50 18.20
CA VAL A 103 3.93 22.71 17.58
C VAL A 103 5.34 22.43 17.02
N ALA A 104 6.14 21.63 17.72
CA ALA A 104 7.49 21.26 17.28
C ALA A 104 7.48 20.33 16.05
N LEU A 105 6.45 19.48 15.93
CA LEU A 105 6.31 18.52 14.83
C LEU A 105 5.45 19.04 13.67
N ALA A 106 4.68 20.09 13.87
CA ALA A 106 3.94 20.73 12.79
C ALA A 106 4.97 21.37 11.85
N ASP A 107 4.98 20.94 10.60
CA ASP A 107 5.84 21.44 9.52
C ASP A 107 5.02 21.81 8.27
N GLY A 108 3.70 21.63 8.34
CA GLY A 108 2.82 21.78 7.19
C GLY A 108 2.81 20.56 6.25
N GLU A 109 3.49 19.46 6.62
CA GLU A 109 3.51 18.21 5.86
C GLU A 109 2.79 17.08 6.62
N LYS A 110 2.90 17.04 7.96
CA LYS A 110 2.33 15.95 8.76
C LYS A 110 0.84 16.11 9.02
N SER A 111 0.07 15.07 8.76
CA SER A 111 -1.36 15.02 9.05
C SER A 111 -1.67 14.78 10.53
N VAL A 112 -2.89 15.12 10.96
CA VAL A 112 -3.41 14.83 12.30
C VAL A 112 -3.33 13.34 12.64
N ALA A 113 -3.47 12.45 11.65
CA ALA A 113 -3.37 11.01 11.85
C ALA A 113 -1.91 10.57 12.14
N GLU A 114 -0.94 11.17 11.47
CA GLU A 114 0.49 10.89 11.72
C GLU A 114 0.92 11.47 13.07
N LEU A 115 0.47 12.67 13.42
CA LEU A 115 0.69 13.24 14.75
C LEU A 115 0.06 12.39 15.85
N ALA A 116 -1.13 11.82 15.62
CA ALA A 116 -1.77 10.88 16.53
C ALA A 116 -0.96 9.61 16.77
N GLN A 117 -0.34 9.06 15.72
CA GLN A 117 0.54 7.91 15.82
C GLN A 117 1.85 8.24 16.56
N ILE A 118 2.46 9.40 16.27
CA ILE A 118 3.71 9.81 16.90
C ILE A 118 3.52 10.08 18.40
N LEU A 119 2.39 10.69 18.77
CA LEU A 119 2.11 11.08 20.15
C LEU A 119 1.42 9.98 20.96
N ASP A 120 0.99 8.88 20.32
CA ASP A 120 0.15 7.83 20.91
C ASP A 120 -1.14 8.39 21.54
N ILE A 121 -1.80 9.33 20.86
CA ILE A 121 -3.03 9.99 21.31
C ILE A 121 -4.11 9.81 20.23
N PRO A 122 -5.39 9.60 20.59
CA PRO A 122 -6.47 9.52 19.60
C PRO A 122 -6.52 10.73 18.66
N ALA A 123 -6.68 10.48 17.36
CA ALA A 123 -6.69 11.51 16.31
C ALA A 123 -7.72 12.62 16.54
N ILE A 124 -8.87 12.28 17.15
CA ILE A 124 -9.89 13.27 17.54
C ILE A 124 -9.34 14.27 18.55
N ARG A 125 -8.56 13.79 19.53
CA ARG A 125 -7.95 14.63 20.56
C ARG A 125 -6.82 15.48 19.98
N VAL A 126 -6.01 14.93 19.09
CA VAL A 126 -5.00 15.71 18.35
C VAL A 126 -5.66 16.81 17.52
N LYS A 127 -6.79 16.52 16.86
CA LYS A 127 -7.56 17.54 16.12
C LYS A 127 -8.00 18.70 17.04
N ILE A 128 -8.57 18.38 18.20
CA ILE A 128 -8.99 19.38 19.19
C ILE A 128 -7.80 20.23 19.66
N LEU A 129 -6.65 19.61 19.93
CA LEU A 129 -5.43 20.31 20.32
C LEU A 129 -4.92 21.23 19.21
N CYS A 130 -4.91 20.78 17.95
CA CYS A 130 -4.54 21.63 16.82
C CYS A 130 -5.50 22.83 16.66
N GLU A 131 -6.82 22.62 16.82
CA GLU A 131 -7.80 23.71 16.78
C GLU A 131 -7.61 24.72 17.92
N GLN A 132 -7.30 24.25 19.13
CA GLN A 132 -6.94 25.10 20.26
C GLN A 132 -5.66 25.90 19.97
N LEU A 133 -4.64 25.27 19.40
CA LEU A 133 -3.38 25.93 19.05
C LEU A 133 -3.54 26.98 17.93
N VAL A 134 -4.48 26.80 17.01
CA VAL A 134 -4.85 27.85 16.03
C VAL A 134 -5.54 29.02 16.73
N LYS A 135 -6.46 28.76 17.67
CA LYS A 135 -7.12 29.84 18.46
C LYS A 135 -6.13 30.63 19.30
N LEU A 136 -5.09 29.99 19.80
CA LEU A 136 -3.98 30.62 20.53
C LEU A 136 -2.92 31.24 19.61
N GLU A 137 -3.20 31.31 18.29
CA GLU A 137 -2.32 31.86 17.26
C GLU A 137 -0.92 31.20 17.18
N ARG A 138 -0.78 29.99 17.72
CA ARG A 138 0.47 29.21 17.70
C ARG A 138 0.64 28.42 16.39
N LEU A 139 -0.48 28.02 15.80
CA LEU A 139 -0.55 27.47 14.45
C LEU A 139 -1.21 28.50 13.52
N GLU A 140 -0.77 28.57 12.27
CA GLU A 140 -1.31 29.48 11.26
C GLU A 140 -2.73 29.08 10.87
N SER A 141 -2.88 27.80 10.54
CA SER A 141 -4.15 27.20 10.17
C SER A 141 -3.99 25.68 10.21
N VAL A 142 -5.10 24.98 10.44
CA VAL A 142 -5.20 23.56 10.10
C VAL A 142 -5.72 23.50 8.68
N LYS A 143 -4.83 23.36 7.71
CA LYS A 143 -5.23 23.28 6.31
C LYS A 143 -5.80 21.89 6.03
N THR A 144 -6.87 21.85 5.26
CA THR A 144 -7.37 20.62 4.69
C THR A 144 -6.71 20.48 3.33
N VAL A 145 -5.69 19.63 3.23
CA VAL A 145 -5.03 19.42 1.94
C VAL A 145 -5.87 18.41 1.16
N VAL A 146 -6.35 18.86 0.01
CA VAL A 146 -6.98 18.03 -1.02
C VAL A 146 -5.86 17.72 -2.00
N GLU A 147 -5.33 16.49 -1.95
CA GLU A 147 -4.56 15.95 -3.08
C GLU A 147 -5.47 15.72 -4.29
#